data_AF-A0A7S4JTP2-F1
#
_entry.id   AF-A0A7S4JTP2-F1
#
_cell.length_a   1.000
_cell.length_b   1.000
_cell.length_c   1.000
_cell.angle_alpha   90.00
_cell.angle_beta   90.00
_cell.angle_gamma   90.00
#
_symmetry.space_group_name_H-M   'P 1'
#
loop_
_entity.id
_entity.type
_entity.pdbx_description
1 polymer ?
#
loop_
_entity_poly.entity_id
_entity_poly.type
_entity_poly.pdbx_seq_one_letter_code
_entity_poly.pdbx_strand_id
1 'polypeptide(L)'
;AMSAFLPASVYLNAGIGLLREDDWESHRELCFDLHNLCAEVEYVLGQFDRVWSFLNKAIQRGRTVQEKLRAYDTSIRAFGSQSKTEDMFGTAIMVLYHLGEPVPLVVTQIEVQRGLAETQALLSTKSEDELLNLGTMIDDDKREAMRFFNLFSLCAYVEKPKYFPIIACRMLQLSLSYGVCRESAIAFAAYGLLLCGLTGDTAKAYRLGKIALSLQEKFNTTECLPPVLLAV
;
A
#
# COMPACT_ATOMS: atom_id res chain seq x y z
N ALA A 1 20.91 13.35 -3.94
CA ALA A 1 20.17 12.20 -3.37
C ALA A 1 21.11 11.07 -2.95
N MET A 2 21.85 10.42 -3.86
CA MET A 2 22.81 9.34 -3.53
C MET A 2 23.82 9.67 -2.42
N SER A 3 24.19 10.95 -2.27
CA SER A 3 25.22 11.40 -1.31
C SER A 3 24.88 11.16 0.16
N ALA A 4 23.60 11.08 0.55
CA ALA A 4 23.20 10.85 1.94
C ALA A 4 22.95 9.36 2.26
N PHE A 5 22.52 8.57 1.27
CA PHE A 5 22.22 7.14 1.44
C PHE A 5 23.47 6.29 1.67
N LEU A 6 24.60 6.66 1.07
CA LEU A 6 25.88 5.97 1.31
C LEU A 6 26.33 6.09 2.78
N PRO A 7 26.41 7.31 3.38
CA PRO A 7 26.65 7.44 4.81
C PRO A 7 25.61 6.73 5.68
N ALA A 8 24.31 6.83 5.34
CA ALA A 8 23.25 6.14 6.08
C ALA A 8 23.46 4.62 6.10
N SER A 9 23.80 4.02 4.95
CA SER A 9 24.15 2.59 4.86
C SER A 9 25.29 2.26 5.83
N VAL A 10 26.37 3.05 5.84
CA VAL A 10 27.50 2.80 6.75
C VAL A 10 27.08 2.81 8.22
N TYR A 11 26.35 3.82 8.68
CA TYR A 11 25.93 3.91 10.08
C TYR A 11 24.91 2.83 10.47
N LEU A 12 23.94 2.53 9.60
CA LEU A 12 22.95 1.51 9.89
C LEU A 12 23.58 0.11 9.95
N ASN A 13 24.53 -0.19 9.07
CA ASN A 13 25.26 -1.46 9.10
C ASN A 13 26.15 -1.58 10.34
N ALA A 14 26.78 -0.49 10.78
CA ALA A 14 27.48 -0.47 12.06
C ALA A 14 26.52 -0.75 13.22
N GLY A 15 25.32 -0.16 13.20
CA GLY A 15 24.26 -0.45 14.16
C GLY A 15 23.85 -1.92 14.18
N ILE A 16 23.61 -2.53 13.01
CA ILE A 16 23.32 -3.97 12.90
C ILE A 16 24.48 -4.82 13.43
N GLY A 17 25.73 -4.44 13.16
CA GLY A 17 26.91 -5.15 13.65
C GLY A 17 27.07 -5.14 15.18
N LEU A 18 26.37 -4.24 15.88
CA LEU A 18 26.33 -4.17 17.35
C LEU A 18 25.17 -4.98 17.96
N LEU A 19 24.19 -5.39 17.15
CA LEU A 19 23.07 -6.20 17.62
C LEU A 19 23.52 -7.63 17.92
N ARG A 20 23.01 -8.19 19.01
CA ARG A 20 23.16 -9.58 19.41
C ARG A 20 21.88 -10.34 19.09
N GLU A 21 21.94 -11.66 19.00
CA GLU A 21 20.74 -12.45 18.71
C GLU A 21 19.66 -12.31 19.80
N ASP A 22 20.05 -12.08 21.05
CA ASP A 22 19.13 -11.84 22.17
C ASP A 22 18.39 -10.49 22.07
N ASP A 23 18.92 -9.52 21.30
CA ASP A 23 18.27 -8.21 21.11
C ASP A 23 16.95 -8.31 20.33
N TRP A 24 16.75 -9.39 19.56
CA TRP A 24 15.46 -9.69 18.93
C TRP A 24 14.35 -10.01 19.92
N GLU A 25 14.69 -10.22 21.18
CA GLU A 25 13.75 -10.46 22.27
C GLU A 25 13.66 -9.23 23.18
N SER A 26 14.80 -8.66 23.58
CA SER A 26 14.85 -7.52 24.51
C SER A 26 14.65 -6.15 23.87
N HIS A 27 14.98 -5.99 22.59
CA HIS A 27 14.98 -4.71 21.85
C HIS A 27 14.35 -4.88 20.46
N ARG A 28 13.16 -5.49 20.40
CA ARG A 28 12.46 -5.83 19.14
C ARG A 28 12.32 -4.65 18.18
N GLU A 29 11.74 -3.55 18.65
CA GLU A 29 11.47 -2.37 17.81
C GLU A 29 12.74 -1.87 17.13
N LEU A 30 13.83 -1.70 17.90
CA LEU A 30 15.14 -1.30 17.37
C LEU A 30 15.67 -2.30 16.33
N CYS A 31 15.54 -3.60 16.58
CA CYS A 31 15.99 -4.62 15.63
C CYS A 31 15.20 -4.52 14.31
N PHE A 32 13.87 -4.41 14.37
CA PHE A 32 13.05 -4.24 13.16
C PHE A 32 13.35 -2.94 12.44
N ASP A 33 13.48 -1.83 13.16
CA ASP A 33 13.77 -0.54 12.55
C ASP A 33 15.11 -0.53 11.83
N LEU A 34 16.17 -1.04 12.46
CA LEU A 34 17.48 -1.11 11.83
C LEU A 34 17.47 -1.99 10.58
N HIS A 35 16.83 -3.17 10.63
CA HIS A 35 16.78 -4.07 9.48
C HIS A 35 15.92 -3.50 8.34
N ASN A 36 14.76 -2.91 8.65
CA ASN A 36 13.91 -2.27 7.64
C ASN A 36 14.58 -1.05 7.01
N LEU A 37 15.17 -0.16 7.82
CA LEU A 37 15.91 1.00 7.32
C LEU A 37 17.11 0.59 6.46
N CYS A 38 17.86 -0.43 6.87
CA CYS A 38 18.93 -0.98 6.03
C CYS A 38 18.37 -1.46 4.69
N ALA A 39 17.31 -2.26 4.69
CA ALA A 39 16.73 -2.77 3.45
C ALA A 39 16.27 -1.63 2.53
N GLU A 40 15.61 -0.60 3.06
CA GLU A 40 15.17 0.57 2.30
C GLU A 40 16.34 1.36 1.70
N VAL A 41 17.40 1.60 2.48
CA VAL A 41 18.59 2.31 2.00
C VAL A 41 19.34 1.50 0.94
N GLU A 42 19.53 0.20 1.16
CA GLU A 42 20.18 -0.68 0.18
C GLU A 42 19.35 -0.81 -1.11
N TYR A 43 18.02 -0.77 -1.00
CA TYR A 43 17.11 -0.76 -2.15
C TYR A 43 17.34 0.49 -3.01
N VAL A 44 17.41 1.67 -2.39
CA VAL A 44 17.72 2.93 -3.09
C VAL A 44 19.10 2.89 -3.74
N LEU A 45 20.07 2.22 -3.11
CA LEU A 45 21.43 2.03 -3.64
C LEU A 45 21.53 0.89 -4.68
N GLY A 46 20.44 0.17 -4.96
CA GLY A 46 20.40 -0.94 -5.92
C GLY A 46 21.11 -2.22 -5.46
N GLN A 47 21.42 -2.36 -4.17
CA GLN A 47 22.16 -3.49 -3.60
C GLN A 47 21.22 -4.64 -3.20
N PHE A 48 20.55 -5.25 -4.17
CA PHE A 48 19.45 -6.19 -3.93
C PHE A 48 19.82 -7.43 -3.10
N ASP A 49 21.03 -7.96 -3.21
CA ASP A 49 21.47 -9.08 -2.36
C ASP A 49 21.43 -8.71 -0.87
N ARG A 50 21.79 -7.46 -0.55
CA ARG A 50 21.75 -6.93 0.82
C ARG A 50 20.33 -6.64 1.27
N VAL A 51 19.50 -6.07 0.37
CA VAL A 51 18.06 -5.88 0.61
C VAL A 51 17.43 -7.19 1.11
N TRP A 52 17.61 -8.28 0.35
CA TRP A 52 17.01 -9.57 0.71
C TRP A 52 17.58 -10.15 2.00
N SER A 53 18.87 -9.96 2.27
CA SER A 53 19.47 -10.39 3.55
C SER A 53 18.74 -9.75 4.75
N PHE A 54 18.52 -8.43 4.71
CA PHE A 54 17.85 -7.71 5.80
C PHE A 54 16.36 -8.02 5.89
N LEU A 55 15.66 -8.04 4.74
CA LEU A 55 14.22 -8.34 4.69
C LEU A 55 13.92 -9.76 5.19
N ASN A 56 14.69 -10.76 4.76
CA ASN A 56 14.49 -12.14 5.18
C ASN A 56 14.69 -12.30 6.69
N LYS A 57 15.68 -11.62 7.27
CA LYS A 57 15.89 -11.65 8.73
C LYS A 57 14.70 -11.04 9.48
N ALA A 58 14.19 -9.88 9.03
CA ALA A 58 13.01 -9.25 9.62
C ALA A 58 11.76 -10.15 9.49
N ILE A 59 11.50 -10.71 8.30
CA ILE A 59 10.36 -11.60 8.05
C ILE A 59 10.44 -12.88 8.89
N GLN A 60 11.63 -13.46 9.04
CA GLN A 60 11.87 -14.65 9.84
C GLN A 60 11.66 -14.40 11.34
N ARG A 61 12.07 -13.21 11.83
CA ARG A 61 11.99 -12.84 13.25
C ARG A 61 10.65 -12.24 13.67
N GLY A 62 9.84 -11.76 12.72
CA GLY A 62 8.49 -11.27 12.98
C GLY A 62 7.57 -12.39 13.47
N ARG A 63 6.77 -12.09 14.50
CA ARG A 63 5.80 -13.01 15.09
C ARG A 63 4.40 -12.77 14.56
N THR A 64 4.08 -11.51 14.31
CA THR A 64 2.80 -11.08 13.75
C THR A 64 2.99 -10.57 12.32
N VAL A 65 1.88 -10.38 11.59
CA VAL A 65 1.94 -9.72 10.29
C VAL A 65 2.34 -8.26 10.45
N GLN A 66 1.88 -7.59 11.51
CA GLN A 66 2.13 -6.17 11.79
C GLN A 66 3.63 -5.86 11.88
N GLU A 67 4.41 -6.71 12.58
CA GLU A 67 5.87 -6.55 12.67
C GLU A 67 6.58 -6.73 11.32
N LYS A 68 5.94 -7.39 10.35
CA LYS A 68 6.52 -7.70 9.04
C LYS A 68 6.05 -6.76 7.93
N LEU A 69 5.04 -5.91 8.16
CA LEU A 69 4.43 -5.10 7.10
C LEU A 69 5.46 -4.22 6.38
N ARG A 70 6.34 -3.54 7.11
CA ARG A 70 7.39 -2.70 6.53
C ARG A 70 8.39 -3.49 5.66
N ALA A 71 8.72 -4.71 6.09
CA ALA A 71 9.57 -5.60 5.32
C ALA A 71 8.86 -6.08 4.04
N TYR A 72 7.55 -6.38 4.12
CA TYR A 72 6.77 -6.77 2.95
C TYR A 72 6.54 -5.62 1.96
N ASP A 73 6.31 -4.39 2.43
CA ASP A 73 6.22 -3.18 1.59
C ASP A 73 7.50 -3.02 0.75
N THR A 74 8.66 -3.06 1.42
CA THR A 74 9.97 -3.00 0.76
C THR A 74 10.20 -4.21 -0.17
N SER A 75 9.76 -5.40 0.21
CA SER A 75 9.85 -6.60 -0.64
C SER A 75 9.07 -6.41 -1.95
N ILE A 76 7.83 -5.91 -1.87
CA ILE A 76 6.97 -5.64 -3.03
C ILE A 76 7.64 -4.62 -3.96
N ARG A 77 8.18 -3.53 -3.42
CA ARG A 77 8.92 -2.53 -4.22
C ARG A 77 10.15 -3.13 -4.89
N ALA A 78 10.93 -3.91 -4.16
CA ALA A 78 12.12 -4.58 -4.68
C ALA A 78 11.80 -5.60 -5.77
N PHE A 79 10.71 -6.37 -5.63
CA PHE A 79 10.23 -7.26 -6.68
C PHE A 79 9.77 -6.47 -7.91
N GLY A 80 9.01 -5.40 -7.71
CA GLY A 80 8.53 -4.53 -8.80
C GLY A 80 9.68 -3.91 -9.60
N SER A 81 10.73 -3.41 -8.94
CA SER A 81 11.89 -2.81 -9.62
C SER A 81 12.75 -3.83 -10.38
N GLN A 82 12.66 -5.12 -10.02
CA GLN A 82 13.35 -6.23 -10.69
C GLN A 82 12.46 -6.96 -11.69
N SER A 83 11.28 -6.43 -12.00
CA SER A 83 10.28 -7.06 -12.88
C SER A 83 9.89 -8.48 -12.46
N LYS A 84 9.97 -8.79 -11.15
CA LYS A 84 9.56 -10.07 -10.56
C LYS A 84 8.08 -10.03 -10.20
N THR A 85 7.24 -9.91 -11.23
CA THR A 85 5.80 -9.68 -11.09
C THR A 85 5.11 -10.77 -10.25
N GLU A 86 5.39 -12.05 -10.48
CA GLU A 86 4.72 -13.13 -9.73
C GLU A 86 5.04 -13.10 -8.23
N ASP A 87 6.29 -12.85 -7.85
CA ASP A 87 6.69 -12.73 -6.44
C ASP A 87 6.06 -11.51 -5.77
N MET A 88 6.00 -10.39 -6.50
CA MET A 88 5.33 -9.17 -6.05
C MET A 88 3.84 -9.43 -5.78
N PHE A 89 3.15 -10.06 -6.73
CA PHE A 89 1.72 -10.40 -6.62
C PHE A 89 1.46 -11.36 -5.47
N GLY A 90 2.24 -12.45 -5.38
CA GLY A 90 2.11 -13.44 -4.32
C GLY A 90 2.28 -12.81 -2.93
N THR A 91 3.28 -11.93 -2.78
CA THR A 91 3.53 -11.22 -1.52
C THR A 91 2.37 -10.28 -1.17
N ALA A 92 1.89 -9.47 -2.12
CA ALA A 92 0.79 -8.53 -1.89
C ALA A 92 -0.51 -9.25 -1.49
N ILE A 93 -0.89 -10.31 -2.21
CA ILE A 93 -2.10 -11.09 -1.92
C ILE A 93 -2.00 -11.77 -0.55
N MET A 94 -0.84 -12.33 -0.21
CA MET A 94 -0.61 -12.96 1.09
C MET A 94 -0.75 -11.96 2.24
N VAL A 95 -0.16 -10.77 2.12
CA VAL A 95 -0.30 -9.72 3.15
C VAL A 95 -1.75 -9.26 3.27
N LEU A 96 -2.42 -8.99 2.15
CA LEU A 96 -3.82 -8.58 2.14
C LEU A 96 -4.74 -9.63 2.77
N TYR A 97 -4.48 -10.92 2.56
CA TYR A 97 -5.19 -12.00 3.25
C TYR A 97 -5.03 -11.91 4.77
N HIS A 98 -3.82 -11.68 5.27
CA HIS A 98 -3.56 -11.55 6.71
C HIS A 98 -4.16 -10.26 7.33
N LEU A 99 -4.37 -9.22 6.52
CA LEU A 99 -5.07 -7.99 6.92
C LEU A 99 -6.61 -8.11 6.81
N GLY A 100 -7.11 -9.32 6.54
CA GLY A 100 -8.55 -9.60 6.43
C GLY A 100 -9.17 -9.06 5.14
N GLU A 101 -8.37 -8.86 4.10
CA GLU A 101 -8.76 -8.32 2.79
C GLU A 101 -8.38 -9.27 1.64
N PRO A 102 -8.93 -10.51 1.62
CA PRO A 102 -8.52 -11.51 0.64
C PRO A 102 -8.78 -11.07 -0.80
N VAL A 103 -7.78 -11.23 -1.66
CA VAL A 103 -7.90 -11.03 -3.11
C VAL A 103 -8.03 -12.41 -3.78
N PRO A 104 -9.01 -12.60 -4.69
CA PRO A 104 -9.15 -13.86 -5.42
C PRO A 104 -7.87 -14.22 -6.20
N LEU A 105 -7.43 -15.48 -6.12
CA LEU A 105 -6.28 -15.98 -6.90
C LEU A 105 -6.56 -16.09 -8.40
N VAL A 106 -7.83 -16.12 -8.78
CA VAL A 106 -8.28 -16.14 -10.18
C VAL A 106 -9.43 -15.16 -10.28
N VAL A 107 -9.26 -14.12 -11.10
CA VAL A 107 -10.31 -13.13 -11.32
C VAL A 107 -11.16 -13.51 -12.52
N THR A 108 -12.44 -13.74 -12.26
CA THR A 108 -13.48 -14.01 -13.25
C THR A 108 -14.28 -12.74 -13.54
N GLN A 109 -14.95 -12.71 -14.70
CA GLN A 109 -15.83 -11.59 -15.06
C GLN A 109 -16.99 -11.43 -14.05
N ILE A 110 -17.49 -12.53 -13.48
CA ILE A 110 -18.57 -12.52 -12.48
C ILE A 110 -18.11 -11.77 -11.22
N GLU A 111 -16.89 -12.02 -10.75
CA GLU A 111 -16.34 -11.31 -9.57
C GLU A 111 -16.17 -9.82 -9.84
N VAL A 112 -15.74 -9.44 -11.05
CA VAL A 112 -15.64 -8.03 -11.45
C VAL A 112 -17.00 -7.36 -11.43
N GLN A 113 -18.02 -7.99 -12.03
CA GLN A 113 -19.38 -7.44 -12.05
C GLN A 113 -19.97 -7.34 -10.65
N ARG A 114 -19.75 -8.33 -9.79
CA ARG A 114 -20.14 -8.29 -8.38
C ARG A 114 -19.49 -7.12 -7.65
N GLY A 115 -18.17 -6.96 -7.80
CA GLY A 115 -17.43 -5.86 -7.16
C GLY A 115 -17.94 -4.48 -7.60
N LEU A 116 -18.21 -4.30 -8.91
CA LEU A 116 -18.80 -3.06 -9.44
C LEU A 116 -20.20 -2.80 -8.86
N ALA A 117 -21.07 -3.81 -8.84
CA ALA A 117 -22.44 -3.68 -8.33
C ALA A 117 -22.46 -3.33 -6.83
N GLU A 118 -21.67 -4.02 -6.01
CA GLU A 118 -21.54 -3.75 -4.58
C GLU A 118 -21.01 -2.35 -4.30
N THR A 119 -19.98 -1.93 -5.06
CA THR A 119 -19.39 -0.60 -4.92
C THR A 119 -20.37 0.49 -5.33
N GLN A 120 -21.09 0.29 -6.43
CA GLN A 120 -22.13 1.22 -6.89
C GLN A 120 -23.28 1.34 -5.89
N ALA A 121 -23.69 0.22 -5.27
CA ALA A 121 -24.71 0.22 -4.23
C ALA A 121 -24.25 1.07 -3.03
N LEU A 122 -23.05 0.83 -2.50
CA LEU A 122 -22.50 1.62 -1.39
C LEU A 122 -22.39 3.11 -1.75
N LEU A 123 -21.88 3.43 -2.94
CA LEU A 123 -21.74 4.81 -3.39
C LEU A 123 -23.11 5.51 -3.53
N SER A 124 -24.14 4.79 -3.98
CA SER A 124 -25.51 5.34 -4.14
C SER A 124 -26.21 5.67 -2.82
N THR A 125 -25.73 5.12 -1.69
CA THR A 125 -26.27 5.43 -0.36
C THR A 125 -25.77 6.74 0.21
N LYS A 126 -24.81 7.41 -0.45
CA LYS A 126 -24.17 8.64 0.06
C LYS A 126 -24.33 9.82 -0.90
N SER A 127 -24.68 10.96 -0.34
CA SER A 127 -24.65 12.26 -1.03
C SER A 127 -23.21 12.75 -1.25
N GLU A 128 -23.04 13.78 -2.09
CA GLU A 128 -21.70 14.37 -2.31
C GLU A 128 -21.09 14.91 -1.01
N ASP A 129 -21.90 15.62 -0.24
CA ASP A 129 -21.47 16.24 1.00
C ASP A 129 -21.04 15.17 2.02
N GLU A 130 -21.75 14.04 2.10
CA GLU A 130 -21.34 12.92 2.94
C GLU A 130 -20.02 12.29 2.48
N LEU A 131 -19.79 12.18 1.16
CA LEU A 131 -18.54 11.65 0.62
C LEU A 131 -17.34 12.55 0.93
N LEU A 132 -17.52 13.87 0.85
CA LEU A 132 -16.48 14.85 1.19
C LEU A 132 -16.20 14.91 2.69
N ASN A 133 -17.21 14.62 3.51
CA ASN A 133 -17.13 14.66 4.97
C ASN A 133 -16.96 13.29 5.63
N LEU A 134 -16.56 12.26 4.88
CA LEU A 134 -16.21 10.97 5.48
C LEU A 134 -15.16 11.14 6.57
N GLY A 135 -15.38 10.45 7.70
CA GLY A 135 -14.45 10.42 8.83
C GLY A 135 -13.14 9.73 8.47
N THR A 136 -12.12 9.91 9.31
CA THR A 136 -10.82 9.24 9.12
C THR A 136 -10.95 7.76 9.42
N MET A 137 -10.28 6.91 8.63
CA MET A 137 -10.19 5.48 8.87
C MET A 137 -9.41 5.20 10.16
N ILE A 138 -10.06 4.59 11.16
CA ILE A 138 -9.48 4.30 12.48
C ILE A 138 -8.87 2.90 12.54
N ASP A 139 -9.44 1.95 11.80
CA ASP A 139 -8.98 0.56 11.78
C ASP A 139 -7.59 0.44 11.13
N ASP A 140 -6.60 0.04 11.93
CA ASP A 140 -5.20 -0.08 11.53
C ASP A 140 -4.99 -1.10 10.41
N ASP A 141 -5.64 -2.27 10.50
CA ASP A 141 -5.50 -3.31 9.49
C ASP A 141 -6.10 -2.86 8.16
N LYS A 142 -7.21 -2.08 8.18
CA LYS A 142 -7.78 -1.50 6.95
C LYS A 142 -6.92 -0.38 6.37
N ARG A 143 -6.27 0.45 7.21
CA ARG A 143 -5.31 1.46 6.73
C ARG A 143 -4.12 0.80 6.06
N GLU A 144 -3.56 -0.23 6.66
CA GLU A 144 -2.45 -0.98 6.07
C GLU A 144 -2.92 -1.70 4.79
N ALA A 145 -4.12 -2.30 4.78
CA ALA A 145 -4.65 -2.91 3.56
C ALA A 145 -4.79 -1.89 2.41
N MET A 146 -5.23 -0.66 2.69
CA MET A 146 -5.29 0.42 1.71
C MET A 146 -3.92 0.77 1.13
N ARG A 147 -2.86 0.79 1.96
CA ARG A 147 -1.47 0.98 1.52
C ARG A 147 -1.01 -0.15 0.59
N PHE A 148 -1.27 -1.40 0.96
CA PHE A 148 -0.89 -2.57 0.13
C PHE A 148 -1.71 -2.65 -1.16
N PHE A 149 -3.00 -2.33 -1.13
CA PHE A 149 -3.81 -2.20 -2.34
C PHE A 149 -3.28 -1.11 -3.26
N ASN A 150 -2.84 0.02 -2.72
CA ASN A 150 -2.26 1.09 -3.52
C ASN A 150 -0.96 0.65 -4.22
N LEU A 151 -0.03 0.03 -3.49
CA LEU A 151 1.19 -0.57 -4.08
C LEU A 151 0.85 -1.55 -5.21
N PHE A 152 -0.18 -2.36 -4.97
CA PHE A 152 -0.63 -3.39 -5.89
C PHE A 152 -1.33 -2.82 -7.14
N SER A 153 -2.06 -1.71 -6.99
CA SER A 153 -2.93 -1.15 -8.02
C SER A 153 -2.19 -0.75 -9.30
N LEU A 154 -1.01 -0.12 -9.18
CA LEU A 154 -0.22 0.32 -10.32
C LEU A 154 0.29 -0.87 -11.13
N CYS A 155 0.82 -1.89 -10.45
CA CYS A 155 1.30 -3.09 -11.13
C CYS A 155 0.15 -3.92 -11.71
N ALA A 156 -0.98 -4.02 -11.01
CA ALA A 156 -2.18 -4.65 -11.54
C ALA A 156 -2.69 -3.96 -12.80
N TYR A 157 -2.65 -2.63 -12.87
CA TYR A 157 -3.05 -1.89 -14.06
C TYR A 157 -2.21 -2.24 -15.29
N VAL A 158 -0.90 -2.42 -15.13
CA VAL A 158 0.03 -2.65 -16.24
C VAL A 158 0.17 -4.14 -16.59
N GLU A 159 0.40 -5.00 -15.59
CA GLU A 159 0.85 -6.38 -15.78
C GLU A 159 -0.29 -7.40 -15.65
N LYS A 160 -1.31 -7.12 -14.83
CA LYS A 160 -2.43 -8.05 -14.56
C LYS A 160 -3.77 -7.30 -14.56
N PRO A 161 -4.18 -6.69 -15.69
CA PRO A 161 -5.30 -5.74 -15.76
C PRO A 161 -6.64 -6.31 -15.27
N LYS A 162 -6.82 -7.63 -15.26
CA LYS A 162 -8.01 -8.29 -14.70
C LYS A 162 -8.20 -8.03 -13.20
N TYR A 163 -7.13 -7.81 -12.45
CA TYR A 163 -7.19 -7.57 -11.00
C TYR A 163 -7.53 -6.11 -10.66
N PHE A 164 -7.20 -5.17 -11.55
CA PHE A 164 -7.38 -3.75 -11.30
C PHE A 164 -8.83 -3.38 -10.94
N PRO A 165 -9.88 -3.88 -11.62
CA PRO A 165 -11.26 -3.65 -11.22
C PRO A 165 -11.59 -4.09 -9.79
N ILE A 166 -11.11 -5.28 -9.38
CA ILE A 166 -11.35 -5.82 -8.04
C ILE A 166 -10.68 -4.95 -6.98
N ILE A 167 -9.43 -4.55 -7.22
CA ILE A 167 -8.65 -3.72 -6.30
C ILE A 167 -9.32 -2.35 -6.12
N ALA A 168 -9.62 -1.66 -7.22
CA ALA A 168 -10.20 -0.32 -7.15
C ALA A 168 -11.60 -0.32 -6.52
N CYS A 169 -12.44 -1.32 -6.83
CA CYS A 169 -13.70 -1.52 -6.14
C CYS A 169 -13.46 -1.70 -4.64
N ARG A 170 -12.56 -2.60 -4.24
CA ARG A 170 -12.34 -2.90 -2.83
C ARG A 170 -11.79 -1.72 -2.03
N MET A 171 -10.83 -0.98 -2.58
CA MET A 171 -10.31 0.24 -1.95
C MET A 171 -11.42 1.28 -1.72
N LEU A 172 -12.32 1.45 -2.70
CA LEU A 172 -13.44 2.38 -2.57
C LEU A 172 -14.45 1.87 -1.53
N GLN A 173 -14.79 0.59 -1.54
CA GLN A 173 -15.68 -0.01 -0.53
C GLN A 173 -15.14 0.17 0.89
N LEU A 174 -13.83 -0.02 1.10
CA LEU A 174 -13.17 0.22 2.39
C LEU A 174 -13.29 1.68 2.80
N SER A 175 -13.01 2.60 1.88
CA SER A 175 -13.13 4.04 2.12
C SER A 175 -14.56 4.47 2.49
N LEU A 176 -15.55 3.87 1.85
CA LEU A 176 -16.98 4.17 2.10
C LEU A 176 -17.49 3.58 3.41
N SER A 177 -16.92 2.45 3.85
CA SER A 177 -17.41 1.68 5.01
C SER A 177 -16.67 1.98 6.31
N TYR A 178 -15.36 2.22 6.23
CA TYR A 178 -14.47 2.40 7.39
C TYR A 178 -13.94 3.83 7.54
N GLY A 179 -14.31 4.74 6.63
CA GLY A 179 -13.77 6.10 6.57
C GLY A 179 -12.58 6.20 5.61
N VAL A 180 -12.08 7.41 5.43
CA VAL A 180 -11.04 7.72 4.43
C VAL A 180 -9.63 7.73 5.05
N CYS A 181 -8.65 7.32 4.26
CA CYS A 181 -7.22 7.45 4.54
C CYS A 181 -6.51 8.11 3.34
N ARG A 182 -5.19 8.26 3.42
CA ARG A 182 -4.37 8.88 2.38
C ARG A 182 -4.58 8.25 1.00
N GLU A 183 -4.68 6.93 0.96
CA GLU A 183 -4.87 6.15 -0.27
C GLU A 183 -6.31 6.20 -0.80
N SER A 184 -7.28 6.72 -0.03
CA SER A 184 -8.67 6.85 -0.49
C SER A 184 -8.78 7.74 -1.72
N ALA A 185 -7.96 8.80 -1.85
CA ALA A 185 -7.96 9.63 -3.06
C ALA A 185 -7.74 8.77 -4.33
N ILE A 186 -6.80 7.83 -4.26
CA ILE A 186 -6.52 6.88 -5.35
C ILE A 186 -7.69 5.93 -5.56
N ALA A 187 -8.36 5.48 -4.50
CA ALA A 187 -9.54 4.62 -4.61
C ALA A 187 -10.68 5.29 -5.42
N PHE A 188 -11.01 6.55 -5.11
CA PHE A 188 -12.03 7.31 -5.83
C PHE A 188 -11.63 7.54 -7.30
N ALA A 189 -10.37 7.92 -7.55
CA ALA A 189 -9.87 8.14 -8.90
C ALA A 189 -9.84 6.84 -9.74
N ALA A 190 -9.37 5.74 -9.17
CA ALA A 190 -9.28 4.44 -9.84
C ALA A 190 -10.67 3.90 -10.19
N TYR A 191 -11.65 4.01 -9.29
CA TYR A 191 -13.02 3.64 -9.60
C TYR A 191 -13.65 4.56 -10.65
N GLY A 192 -13.37 5.86 -10.61
CA GLY A 192 -13.77 6.80 -11.67
C GLY A 192 -13.21 6.39 -13.04
N LEU A 193 -11.95 5.98 -13.11
CA LEU A 193 -11.32 5.47 -14.33
C LEU A 193 -12.03 4.21 -14.86
N LEU A 194 -12.43 3.29 -13.98
CA LEU A 194 -13.20 2.11 -14.36
C LEU A 194 -14.55 2.46 -14.97
N LEU A 195 -15.29 3.41 -14.39
CA LEU A 195 -16.58 3.86 -14.95
C LEU A 195 -16.40 4.50 -16.33
N CYS A 196 -15.33 5.28 -16.51
CA CYS A 196 -14.99 5.84 -17.81
C CYS A 196 -14.74 4.73 -18.85
N GLY A 197 -13.90 3.74 -18.52
CA GLY A 197 -13.49 2.70 -19.45
C GLY A 197 -14.56 1.62 -19.73
N LEU A 198 -15.34 1.23 -18.72
CA LEU A 198 -16.28 0.11 -18.81
C LEU A 198 -17.70 0.55 -19.21
N THR A 199 -18.18 1.69 -18.69
CA THR A 199 -19.56 2.13 -18.88
C THR A 199 -19.68 3.43 -19.67
N GLY A 200 -18.56 4.12 -19.95
CA GLY A 200 -18.55 5.42 -20.63
C GLY A 200 -19.18 6.55 -19.80
N ASP A 201 -19.34 6.36 -18.49
CA ASP A 201 -20.01 7.33 -17.61
C ASP A 201 -19.01 8.40 -17.15
N THR A 202 -18.68 9.29 -18.09
CA THR A 202 -17.68 10.37 -17.91
C THR A 202 -18.11 11.37 -16.84
N ALA A 203 -19.41 11.60 -16.66
CA ALA A 203 -19.94 12.51 -15.65
C ALA A 203 -19.67 12.00 -14.23
N LYS A 204 -19.95 10.71 -13.96
CA LYS A 204 -19.60 10.12 -12.65
C LYS A 204 -18.10 10.02 -12.44
N ALA A 205 -17.34 9.66 -13.48
CA ALA A 205 -15.88 9.62 -13.40
C ALA A 205 -15.29 10.99 -13.02
N TYR A 206 -15.77 12.07 -13.66
CA TYR A 206 -15.36 13.43 -13.33
C TYR A 206 -15.71 13.81 -11.89
N ARG A 207 -16.91 13.47 -11.43
CA ARG A 207 -17.36 13.71 -10.05
C ARG A 207 -16.45 13.02 -9.02
N LEU A 208 -16.14 11.74 -9.22
CA LEU A 208 -15.23 10.99 -8.36
C LEU A 208 -13.80 11.56 -8.39
N GLY A 209 -13.35 12.04 -9.56
CA GLY A 209 -12.08 12.74 -9.68
C GLY A 209 -12.01 14.02 -8.84
N LYS A 210 -13.08 14.80 -8.77
CA LYS A 210 -13.15 15.98 -7.87
C LYS A 210 -13.06 15.58 -6.40
N ILE A 211 -13.77 14.53 -5.99
CA ILE A 211 -13.71 14.02 -4.61
C ILE A 211 -12.28 13.56 -4.28
N ALA A 212 -11.64 12.84 -5.20
CA ALA A 212 -10.25 12.41 -5.04
C ALA A 212 -9.29 13.59 -4.80
N LEU A 213 -9.43 14.69 -5.56
CA LEU A 213 -8.63 15.90 -5.38
C LEU A 213 -8.87 16.53 -4.00
N SER A 214 -10.13 16.69 -3.59
CA SER A 214 -10.46 17.25 -2.27
C SER A 214 -9.93 16.41 -1.12
N LEU A 215 -9.97 15.07 -1.24
CA LEU A 215 -9.39 14.17 -0.25
C LEU A 215 -7.87 14.29 -0.20
N GLN A 216 -7.21 14.38 -1.36
CA GLN A 216 -5.76 14.58 -1.43
C GLN A 216 -5.34 15.89 -0.73
N GLU A 217 -6.06 17.00 -0.96
CA GLU A 217 -5.81 18.28 -0.28
C GLU A 217 -6.02 18.18 1.24
N LYS A 218 -7.07 17.50 1.69
CA LYS A 218 -7.34 17.25 3.12
C LYS A 218 -6.19 16.50 3.80
N PHE A 219 -5.69 15.42 3.19
CA PHE A 219 -4.59 14.67 3.79
C PHE A 219 -3.25 15.40 3.70
N ASN A 220 -2.98 16.12 2.60
CA ASN A 220 -1.78 16.95 2.49
C ASN A 220 -1.75 18.11 3.50
N THR A 221 -2.90 18.73 3.80
CA THR A 221 -2.99 19.85 4.77
C THR A 221 -2.92 19.38 6.21
N THR A 222 -3.42 18.19 6.53
CA THR A 222 -3.31 17.59 7.87
C THR A 222 -1.88 17.13 8.18
N GLU A 223 -1.08 16.81 7.15
CA GLU A 223 0.32 16.39 7.24
C GLU A 223 1.34 17.55 7.17
N CYS A 224 0.93 18.82 7.31
CA CYS A 224 1.85 19.97 7.43
C CYS A 224 2.60 20.03 8.80
N LEU A 225 2.93 18.87 9.37
CA LEU A 225 4.12 18.68 10.21
C LEU A 225 5.08 17.84 9.37
N PRO A 226 6.20 18.40 8.89
CA PRO A 226 6.98 17.83 7.80
C PRO A 226 7.49 16.44 8.20
N PRO A 227 7.03 15.35 7.55
CA PRO A 227 7.80 14.13 7.53
C PRO A 227 8.98 14.43 6.60
N VAL A 228 10.20 14.40 7.13
CA VAL A 228 11.46 14.58 6.39
C VAL A 228 11.70 13.42 5.38
N LEU A 229 10.64 12.79 4.84
CA LEU A 229 10.70 11.54 4.07
C LEU A 229 9.89 11.52 2.77
N LEU A 230 9.38 12.66 2.28
CA LEU A 230 8.77 12.73 0.94
C LEU A 230 9.42 13.78 0.04
N ALA A 231 10.72 13.61 -0.15
CA ALA A 231 11.41 14.10 -1.34
C ALA A 231 12.51 13.10 -1.69
N VAL A 232 12.17 12.07 -2.48
CA VAL A 232 12.82 11.62 -3.73
C VAL A 232 11.88 10.63 -4.40
#